data_AF-C9Z101-F1
#
_entry.id   AF-C9Z101-F1
#
_cell.length_a   1.000
_cell.length_b   1.000
_cell.length_c   1.000
_cell.angle_alpha   90.00
_cell.angle_beta   90.00
_cell.angle_gamma   90.00
#
_symmetry.space_group_name_H-M   'P 1'
#
loop_
_entity.id
_entity.type
_entity.pdbx_description
1 polymer ?
#
loop_
_entity_poly.entity_id
_entity_poly.type
_entity_poly.pdbx_seq_one_letter_code
_entity_poly.pdbx_strand_id
1 'polypeptide(L)'
;MKSDAEHIHAFAAWIEGVMRAHGYDIDGPRGGGRTRLAEDAGVHRAAITRLLQRRSMPDLETMRGLSRALGVPVRDLLIRSGKLTEQDLPRPPAPPGTTTAAEAQPLSAEQAARALGIPEHLRAAFVRITEELRHGTAPDSTVPDADADTDADADAGTDADAGTDAGIGTAADTGTDAGTGPDGPGGGP
;
A
#
# COMPACT_ATOMS: atom_id res chain seq x y z
N MET A 1 -15.25 -19.87 22.73
CA MET A 1 -14.75 -19.90 21.34
C MET A 1 -15.95 -19.61 20.44
N LYS A 2 -15.96 -18.50 19.72
CA LYS A 2 -17.00 -18.27 18.70
C LYS A 2 -16.86 -19.35 17.64
N SER A 3 -17.98 -19.91 17.18
CA SER A 3 -17.95 -20.94 16.16
C SER A 3 -17.42 -20.37 14.83
N ASP A 4 -16.71 -21.18 14.04
CA ASP A 4 -16.22 -20.76 12.72
C ASP A 4 -17.34 -20.22 11.82
N ALA A 5 -18.55 -20.79 11.98
CA ALA A 5 -19.78 -20.33 11.35
C ALA A 5 -20.17 -18.90 11.79
N GLU A 6 -20.06 -18.55 13.06
CA GLU A 6 -20.37 -17.20 13.54
C GLU A 6 -19.38 -16.18 12.98
N HIS A 7 -18.08 -16.52 12.89
CA HIS A 7 -17.06 -15.65 12.31
C HIS A 7 -17.27 -15.40 10.82
N ILE A 8 -17.56 -16.43 10.03
CA ILE A 8 -17.85 -16.23 8.60
C ILE A 8 -19.12 -15.41 8.39
N HIS A 9 -20.15 -15.60 9.21
CA HIS A 9 -21.36 -14.78 9.15
C HIS A 9 -21.07 -13.31 9.45
N ALA A 10 -20.32 -13.02 10.52
CA ALA A 10 -19.94 -11.66 10.89
C ALA A 10 -19.08 -10.98 9.81
N PHE A 11 -18.09 -11.71 9.27
CA PHE A 11 -17.22 -11.20 8.23
C PHE A 11 -17.98 -10.94 6.91
N ALA A 12 -18.83 -11.88 6.48
CA ALA A 12 -19.64 -11.72 5.28
C ALA A 12 -20.60 -10.52 5.41
N ALA A 13 -21.29 -10.38 6.54
CA ALA A 13 -22.19 -9.24 6.79
C ALA A 13 -21.46 -7.90 6.78
N TRP A 14 -20.24 -7.86 7.36
CA TRP A 14 -19.42 -6.65 7.33
C TRP A 14 -18.96 -6.31 5.90
N ILE A 15 -18.47 -7.29 5.12
CA ILE A 15 -18.10 -7.09 3.71
C ILE A 15 -19.31 -6.60 2.89
N GLU A 16 -20.50 -7.18 3.08
CA GLU A 16 -21.73 -6.69 2.42
C GLU A 16 -21.99 -5.21 2.74
N GLY A 17 -21.76 -4.79 4.00
CA GLY A 17 -21.83 -3.38 4.39
C GLY A 17 -20.82 -2.49 3.66
N VAL A 18 -19.56 -2.92 3.60
CA VAL A 18 -18.50 -2.20 2.87
C VAL A 18 -18.84 -2.10 1.38
N MET A 19 -19.27 -3.20 0.76
CA MET A 19 -19.67 -3.22 -0.64
C MET A 19 -20.77 -2.20 -0.94
N ARG A 20 -21.80 -2.11 -0.09
CA ARG A 20 -22.87 -1.12 -0.25
C ARG A 20 -22.35 0.32 -0.11
N ALA A 21 -21.46 0.56 0.86
CA ALA A 21 -20.83 1.88 1.04
C ALA A 21 -20.00 2.32 -0.18
N HIS A 22 -19.40 1.35 -0.89
CA HIS A 22 -18.66 1.58 -2.13
C HIS A 22 -19.53 1.57 -3.40
N GLY A 23 -20.86 1.48 -3.26
CA GLY A 23 -21.81 1.58 -4.37
C GLY A 23 -21.97 0.30 -5.19
N TYR A 24 -21.54 -0.85 -4.69
CA TYR A 24 -21.82 -2.14 -5.34
C TYR A 24 -23.26 -2.59 -5.06
N ASP A 25 -24.04 -2.80 -6.12
CA ASP A 25 -25.38 -3.38 -6.03
C ASP A 25 -25.32 -4.91 -5.86
N ILE A 26 -25.27 -5.36 -4.60
CA ILE A 26 -25.24 -6.78 -4.24
C ILE A 26 -26.62 -7.41 -4.08
N ASP A 27 -27.64 -6.60 -3.87
CA ASP A 27 -29.01 -7.07 -3.60
C ASP A 27 -29.84 -7.14 -4.89
N GLY A 28 -29.35 -6.54 -5.98
CA GLY A 28 -29.95 -6.60 -7.30
C GLY A 28 -30.11 -8.04 -7.84
N PRO A 29 -31.26 -8.35 -8.48
CA PRO A 29 -31.60 -9.71 -8.94
C PRO A 29 -30.65 -10.23 -10.03
N ARG A 30 -29.94 -9.34 -10.72
CA ARG A 30 -28.98 -9.68 -11.78
C ARG A 30 -27.57 -9.97 -11.24
N GLY A 31 -27.32 -9.78 -9.94
CA GLY A 31 -26.02 -10.04 -9.32
C GLY A 31 -24.87 -9.21 -9.90
N GLY A 32 -25.16 -8.07 -10.53
CA GLY A 32 -24.18 -7.24 -11.24
C GLY A 32 -23.06 -6.73 -10.33
N GLY A 33 -23.38 -6.32 -9.09
CA GLY A 33 -22.36 -5.87 -8.14
C GLY A 33 -21.40 -6.97 -7.70
N ARG A 34 -21.80 -8.25 -7.73
CA ARG A 34 -20.88 -9.37 -7.41
C ARG A 34 -19.89 -9.63 -8.54
N THR A 35 -20.36 -9.56 -9.79
CA THR A 35 -19.49 -9.71 -10.97
C THR A 35 -18.52 -8.53 -11.05
N ARG A 36 -19.03 -7.31 -10.91
CA ARG A 36 -18.21 -6.09 -10.90
C ARG A 36 -17.15 -6.13 -9.80
N LEU A 37 -17.51 -6.52 -8.57
CA LEU A 37 -16.51 -6.65 -7.49
C LEU A 37 -15.43 -7.69 -7.84
N ALA A 38 -15.81 -8.82 -8.43
CA ALA A 38 -14.85 -9.86 -8.80
C ALA A 38 -13.85 -9.34 -9.85
N GLU A 39 -14.33 -8.59 -10.83
CA GLU A 39 -13.52 -7.90 -11.83
C GLU A 39 -12.60 -6.85 -11.19
N ASP A 40 -13.16 -5.94 -10.39
CA ASP A 40 -12.41 -4.86 -9.72
C ASP A 40 -11.35 -5.40 -8.74
N ALA A 41 -11.63 -6.51 -8.07
CA ALA A 41 -10.68 -7.18 -7.17
C ALA A 41 -9.64 -8.02 -7.93
N GLY A 42 -9.91 -8.39 -9.18
CA GLY A 42 -9.11 -9.33 -9.95
C GLY A 42 -9.15 -10.74 -9.36
N VAL A 43 -10.31 -11.18 -8.86
CA VAL A 43 -10.48 -12.48 -8.20
C VAL A 43 -11.63 -13.27 -8.81
N HIS A 44 -11.63 -14.58 -8.61
CA HIS A 44 -12.66 -15.43 -9.20
C HIS A 44 -14.05 -15.16 -8.57
N ARG A 45 -15.08 -14.97 -9.40
CA ARG A 45 -16.48 -14.73 -8.95
C ARG A 45 -17.00 -15.78 -7.98
N ALA A 46 -16.55 -17.02 -8.12
CA ALA A 46 -16.92 -18.12 -7.21
C ALA A 46 -16.43 -17.87 -5.77
N ALA A 47 -15.25 -17.27 -5.58
CA ALA A 47 -14.73 -16.95 -4.25
C ALA A 47 -15.61 -15.90 -3.56
N ILE A 48 -15.97 -14.85 -4.29
CA ILE A 48 -16.91 -13.81 -3.83
C ILE A 48 -18.28 -14.41 -3.50
N THR A 49 -18.81 -15.25 -4.38
CA THR A 49 -20.10 -15.92 -4.18
C THR A 49 -20.09 -16.78 -2.91
N ARG A 50 -19.05 -17.61 -2.70
CA ARG A 50 -18.95 -18.47 -1.51
C ARG A 50 -18.83 -17.65 -0.22
N LEU A 51 -18.08 -16.55 -0.23
CA LEU A 51 -17.99 -15.63 0.90
C LEU A 51 -19.36 -15.04 1.24
N LEU A 52 -20.06 -14.45 0.25
CA LEU A 52 -21.36 -13.83 0.46
C LEU A 52 -22.44 -14.85 0.85
N GLN A 53 -22.32 -16.09 0.38
CA GLN A 53 -23.19 -17.20 0.80
C GLN A 53 -22.79 -17.81 2.15
N ARG A 54 -21.78 -17.25 2.84
CA ARG A 54 -21.30 -17.72 4.15
C ARG A 54 -20.85 -19.18 4.12
N ARG A 55 -20.30 -19.64 2.98
CA ARG A 55 -19.84 -21.02 2.76
C ARG A 55 -18.39 -21.24 3.15
N SER A 56 -17.50 -20.29 2.84
CA SER A 56 -16.07 -20.38 3.13
C SER A 56 -15.44 -19.02 3.37
N MET A 57 -14.49 -18.96 4.30
CA MET A 57 -13.65 -17.77 4.50
C MET A 57 -12.75 -17.58 3.26
N PRO A 58 -12.56 -16.36 2.76
CA PRO A 58 -11.63 -16.10 1.66
C PRO A 58 -10.19 -16.44 2.05
N ASP A 59 -9.39 -16.76 1.05
CA ASP A 59 -7.94 -16.88 1.21
C ASP A 59 -7.25 -15.51 1.16
N LEU A 60 -5.93 -15.50 1.35
CA LEU A 60 -5.14 -14.28 1.36
C LEU A 60 -5.15 -13.56 0.00
N GLU A 61 -5.14 -14.31 -1.11
CA GLU A 61 -5.18 -13.72 -2.45
C GLU A 61 -6.48 -12.96 -2.68
N THR A 62 -7.60 -13.60 -2.34
CA THR A 62 -8.93 -13.00 -2.40
C THR A 62 -9.02 -11.77 -1.49
N MET A 63 -8.48 -11.85 -0.26
CA MET A 63 -8.44 -10.70 0.65
C MET A 63 -7.60 -9.54 0.11
N ARG A 64 -6.46 -9.81 -0.55
CA ARG A 64 -5.66 -8.76 -1.21
C ARG A 64 -6.41 -8.13 -2.37
N GLY A 65 -7.16 -8.91 -3.14
CA GLY A 65 -8.03 -8.40 -4.19
C GLY A 65 -9.13 -7.48 -3.63
N LEU A 66 -9.85 -7.97 -2.62
CA LEU A 66 -10.88 -7.20 -1.91
C LEU A 66 -10.35 -5.90 -1.31
N SER A 67 -9.14 -5.93 -0.73
CA SER A 67 -8.49 -4.74 -0.20
C SER A 67 -8.32 -3.65 -1.25
N ARG A 68 -7.84 -4.02 -2.44
CA ARG A 68 -7.67 -3.08 -3.56
C ARG A 68 -9.00 -2.54 -4.07
N ALA A 69 -9.99 -3.40 -4.26
CA ALA A 69 -11.30 -3.02 -4.81
C ALA A 69 -12.17 -2.19 -3.85
N LEU A 70 -12.03 -2.42 -2.54
CA LEU A 70 -12.82 -1.77 -1.50
C LEU A 70 -12.04 -0.69 -0.74
N GLY A 71 -10.76 -0.47 -1.05
CA GLY A 71 -9.91 0.48 -0.31
C GLY A 71 -9.73 0.16 1.18
N VAL A 72 -10.04 -1.06 1.61
CA VAL A 72 -9.90 -1.48 3.02
C VAL A 72 -8.50 -2.05 3.23
N PRO A 73 -7.75 -1.66 4.27
CA PRO A 73 -6.44 -2.23 4.55
C PRO A 73 -6.49 -3.77 4.67
N VAL A 74 -5.55 -4.48 4.04
CA VAL A 74 -5.45 -5.96 4.15
C VAL A 74 -5.39 -6.41 5.60
N ARG A 75 -4.72 -5.64 6.47
CA ARG A 75 -4.66 -5.87 7.92
C ARG A 75 -6.06 -5.97 8.53
N ASP A 76 -6.95 -5.06 8.19
CA ASP A 76 -8.31 -5.02 8.75
C ASP A 76 -9.15 -6.21 8.27
N LEU A 77 -8.95 -6.63 7.01
CA LEU A 77 -9.57 -7.86 6.47
C LEU A 77 -9.10 -9.10 7.22
N LEU A 78 -7.79 -9.21 7.49
CA LEU A 78 -7.18 -10.35 8.18
C LEU A 78 -7.62 -10.44 9.65
N ILE A 79 -7.69 -9.30 10.32
CA ILE A 79 -8.14 -9.22 11.72
C ILE A 79 -9.63 -9.57 11.81
N ARG A 80 -10.47 -8.98 10.95
CA ARG A 80 -11.92 -9.23 10.97
C ARG A 80 -12.29 -10.64 10.53
N SER A 81 -11.49 -11.27 9.67
CA SER A 81 -11.66 -12.68 9.31
C SER A 81 -11.18 -13.65 10.40
N GLY A 82 -10.54 -13.15 11.46
CA GLY A 82 -9.98 -13.96 12.54
C GLY A 82 -8.73 -14.73 12.14
N LYS A 83 -8.17 -14.48 10.94
CA LYS A 83 -6.90 -15.08 10.49
C LYS A 83 -5.68 -14.47 11.16
N LEU A 84 -5.86 -13.34 11.83
CA LEU A 84 -4.81 -12.57 12.46
C LEU A 84 -5.37 -11.83 13.67
N THR A 85 -4.55 -11.61 14.70
CA THR A 85 -4.91 -10.74 15.82
C THR A 85 -4.27 -9.37 15.67
N GLU A 86 -4.79 -8.37 16.39
CA GLU A 86 -4.19 -7.03 16.38
C GLU A 86 -2.74 -7.00 16.88
N GLN A 87 -2.38 -7.96 17.74
CA GLN A 87 -1.05 -8.10 18.34
C GLN A 87 -0.02 -8.67 17.36
N ASP A 88 -0.47 -9.46 16.37
CA ASP A 88 0.42 -10.08 15.38
C ASP A 88 0.94 -9.08 14.34
N LEU A 89 0.25 -7.94 14.17
CA LEU A 89 0.69 -6.83 13.33
C LEU A 89 0.65 -5.52 14.12
N PRO A 90 1.72 -5.18 14.87
CA PRO A 90 1.84 -3.86 15.49
C PRO A 90 1.67 -2.78 14.42
N ARG A 91 0.82 -1.79 14.72
CA ARG A 91 0.50 -0.70 13.78
C ARG A 91 1.80 0.03 13.44
N PRO A 92 2.18 0.17 12.15
CA PRO A 92 3.30 1.03 11.81
C PRO A 92 2.97 2.45 12.31
N PRO A 93 3.95 3.17 12.90
CA PRO A 93 3.71 4.53 13.36
C PRO A 93 3.11 5.34 12.20
N ALA A 94 2.04 6.08 12.49
CA ALA A 94 1.42 6.93 11.48
C ALA A 94 2.49 7.85 10.87
N PRO A 95 2.46 8.12 9.55
CA PRO A 95 3.35 9.10 8.96
C PRO A 95 3.22 10.41 9.75
N PRO A 96 4.33 11.09 10.07
CA PRO A 96 4.28 12.33 10.84
C PRO A 96 3.38 13.32 10.09
N GLY A 97 2.19 13.60 10.64
CA GLY A 97 1.20 14.51 10.04
C GLY A 97 -0.27 14.09 10.14
N THR A 98 -0.60 12.81 10.42
CA THR A 98 -2.01 12.34 10.55
C THR A 98 -2.39 11.83 11.94
N THR A 99 -1.53 11.99 12.94
CA THR A 99 -1.93 11.79 14.33
C THR A 99 -2.91 12.91 14.71
N THR A 100 -4.21 12.58 14.81
CA THR A 100 -5.10 13.32 15.70
C THR A 100 -4.38 13.39 17.03
N ALA A 101 -3.99 14.60 17.42
CA ALA A 101 -3.01 14.95 18.45
C ALA A 101 -3.38 14.54 19.89
N ALA A 102 -4.20 13.50 20.08
CA ALA A 102 -4.75 13.12 21.36
C ALA A 102 -3.87 12.15 22.17
N GLU A 103 -2.91 11.42 21.59
CA GLU A 103 -2.20 10.36 22.35
C GLU A 103 -0.67 10.27 22.16
N ALA A 104 -0.05 11.18 21.42
CA ALA A 104 1.40 11.33 21.43
C ALA A 104 1.72 12.78 21.73
N GLN A 105 1.76 13.14 23.02
CA GLN A 105 2.33 14.42 23.42
C GLN A 105 3.77 14.43 22.86
N PRO A 106 4.10 15.31 21.91
CA PRO A 106 5.45 15.34 21.37
C PRO A 106 6.41 15.62 22.52
N LEU A 107 7.43 14.77 22.67
CA LEU A 107 8.47 15.00 23.67
C LEU A 107 9.12 16.35 23.37
N SER A 108 9.23 17.21 24.39
CA SER A 108 10.05 18.41 24.29
C SER A 108 11.50 18.02 23.99
N ALA A 109 12.26 18.88 23.30
CA ALA A 109 13.65 18.59 22.99
C ALA A 109 14.48 18.31 24.26
N GLU A 110 14.12 18.95 25.37
CA GLU A 110 14.72 18.74 26.70
C GLU A 110 14.38 17.36 27.29
N GLN A 111 13.15 16.87 27.11
CA GLN A 111 12.78 15.49 27.47
C GLN A 111 13.49 14.45 26.60
N ALA A 112 13.64 14.73 25.30
CA ALA A 112 14.38 13.88 24.39
C ALA A 112 15.87 13.81 24.75
N ALA A 113 16.49 14.93 25.12
CA ALA A 113 17.89 14.98 25.55
C ALA A 113 18.15 14.09 26.77
N ARG A 114 17.23 14.10 27.75
CA ARG A 114 17.30 13.22 28.91
C ARG A 114 17.12 11.75 28.55
N ALA A 115 16.14 11.43 27.71
CA ALA A 115 15.86 10.06 27.28
C ALA A 115 17.04 9.45 26.50
N LEU A 116 17.76 10.28 25.72
CA LEU A 116 18.94 9.89 24.97
C LEU A 116 20.22 9.81 25.82
N GLY A 117 20.15 10.16 27.12
CA GLY A 117 21.31 10.14 28.00
C GLY A 117 22.35 11.22 27.70
N ILE A 118 21.94 12.33 27.07
CA ILE A 118 22.86 13.42 26.72
C ILE A 118 23.40 14.05 28.02
N PRO A 119 24.73 14.17 28.17
CA PRO A 119 25.35 14.84 29.32
C PRO A 119 24.80 16.25 29.52
N GLU A 120 24.63 16.67 30.78
CA GLU A 120 24.01 17.97 31.13
C GLU A 120 24.59 19.15 30.34
N HIS A 121 25.91 19.20 30.21
CA HIS A 121 26.63 20.26 29.51
C HIS A 121 26.39 20.29 27.99
N LEU A 122 25.87 19.21 27.39
CA LEU A 122 25.54 19.10 25.96
C LEU A 122 24.04 19.24 25.66
N ARG A 123 23.18 19.22 26.69
CA ARG A 123 21.71 19.28 26.48
C ARG A 123 21.26 20.58 25.85
N ALA A 124 21.83 21.71 26.27
CA ALA A 124 21.51 23.01 25.70
C ALA A 124 21.80 23.07 24.18
N ALA A 125 22.90 22.47 23.73
CA ALA A 125 23.25 22.40 22.32
C ALA A 125 22.26 21.52 21.54
N PHE A 126 21.92 20.35 22.08
CA PHE A 126 20.92 19.45 21.49
C PHE A 126 19.55 20.11 21.37
N VAL A 127 19.08 20.78 22.43
CA VAL A 127 17.81 21.51 22.43
C VAL A 127 17.81 22.57 21.35
N ARG A 128 18.84 23.42 21.29
CA ARG A 128 18.96 24.48 20.29
C ARG A 128 18.89 23.93 18.85
N ILE A 129 19.71 22.93 18.51
CA ILE A 129 19.75 22.34 17.17
C ILE A 129 18.41 21.70 16.81
N THR A 130 17.80 21.00 17.76
CA THR A 130 16.50 20.33 17.54
C THR A 130 15.38 21.34 17.31
N GLU A 131 15.36 22.45 18.06
CA GLU A 131 14.39 23.53 17.84
C GLU A 131 14.65 24.28 16.52
N GLU A 132 15.91 24.49 16.14
CA GLU A 132 16.27 25.10 14.85
C GLU A 132 15.81 24.24 13.66
N LEU A 133 16.05 22.92 13.72
CA LEU A 133 15.54 21.96 12.75
C LEU A 133 14.00 21.91 12.71
N ARG A 134 13.35 22.05 13.88
CA ARG A 134 11.88 22.08 13.97
C ARG A 134 11.30 23.35 13.35
N HIS A 135 11.99 24.49 13.47
CA HIS A 135 11.56 25.78 12.94
C HIS A 135 12.02 26.04 11.50
N GLY A 136 12.88 25.19 10.93
CA GLY A 136 13.25 25.23 9.51
C GLY A 136 14.09 26.45 9.11
N THR A 137 14.94 26.97 10.00
CA THR A 137 15.91 28.01 9.61
C THR A 137 17.13 27.33 9.02
N ALA A 138 17.32 27.45 7.71
CA ALA A 138 18.57 27.04 7.07
C ALA A 138 19.70 28.00 7.51
N PRO A 139 20.86 27.49 7.96
CA PRO A 139 22.01 28.36 8.22
C PRO A 139 22.51 28.93 6.89
N ASP A 140 22.37 30.26 6.76
CA ASP A 140 23.05 31.08 5.76
C ASP A 140 24.56 30.82 5.85
N SER A 141 25.09 30.11 4.87
CA SER A 141 26.51 29.80 4.77
C SER A 141 27.19 30.92 4.00
N THR A 142 27.31 32.10 4.60
CA THR A 142 28.28 33.11 4.15
C THR A 142 29.67 32.62 4.54
N VAL A 143 30.32 31.93 3.60
CA VAL A 143 31.75 31.62 3.65
C VAL A 143 32.49 32.90 3.25
N PRO A 144 33.49 33.38 4.02
CA PRO A 144 34.23 34.57 3.67
C PRO A 144 35.16 34.28 2.48
N ASP A 145 35.11 35.14 1.46
CA ASP A 145 36.02 35.15 0.32
C ASP A 145 37.47 35.21 0.80
N ALA A 146 38.24 34.18 0.47
CA ALA A 146 39.69 34.18 0.51
C ALA A 146 40.19 34.34 -0.93
N ASP A 147 40.95 35.41 -1.15
CA ASP A 147 41.60 35.76 -2.40
C ASP A 147 42.37 34.57 -3.02
N ALA A 148 42.15 34.33 -4.31
CA ALA A 148 43.07 33.61 -5.16
C ALA A 148 42.98 34.14 -6.59
N ASP A 149 43.89 35.06 -6.90
CA ASP A 149 44.34 35.34 -8.26
C ASP A 149 44.69 34.04 -8.99
N THR A 150 44.09 33.78 -10.15
CA THR A 150 44.70 32.96 -11.20
C THR A 150 44.16 33.40 -12.55
N ASP A 151 44.92 34.25 -13.23
CA ASP A 151 44.87 34.44 -14.67
C ASP A 151 45.17 33.11 -15.38
N ALA A 152 44.30 32.69 -16.30
CA ALA A 152 44.69 31.91 -17.49
C ALA A 152 43.52 31.86 -18.49
N ASP A 153 43.64 32.66 -19.54
CA ASP A 153 43.01 32.47 -20.84
C ASP A 153 43.21 31.04 -21.36
N ALA A 154 42.16 30.43 -21.89
CA ALA A 154 42.25 29.47 -23.01
C ALA A 154 40.87 29.24 -23.65
N ASP A 155 40.63 30.02 -24.69
CA ASP A 155 39.74 29.75 -25.81
C ASP A 155 40.05 28.41 -26.50
N ALA A 156 39.02 27.59 -26.76
CA ALA A 156 38.89 26.74 -27.94
C ALA A 156 37.58 25.94 -27.88
N GLY A 157 36.63 26.30 -28.75
CA GLY A 157 35.43 25.51 -29.01
C GLY A 157 35.72 24.19 -29.72
N THR A 158 34.76 23.26 -29.72
CA THR A 158 34.52 22.33 -30.81
C THR A 158 33.07 21.84 -30.75
N ASP A 159 32.41 21.94 -31.89
CA ASP A 159 31.06 21.50 -32.23
C ASP A 159 30.90 19.96 -32.27
N ALA A 160 29.63 19.55 -32.42
CA ALA A 160 29.17 18.34 -33.11
C ALA A 160 29.29 17.00 -32.35
N ASP A 161 28.45 15.97 -32.53
CA ASP A 161 27.23 15.74 -33.31
C ASP A 161 26.60 14.42 -32.82
N ALA A 162 25.31 14.24 -33.11
CA ALA A 162 24.53 13.02 -33.42
C ALA A 162 24.78 11.62 -32.80
N GLY A 163 23.64 10.94 -32.53
CA GLY A 163 23.46 9.47 -32.57
C GLY A 163 22.52 8.97 -31.44
N THR A 164 21.23 8.62 -31.64
CA THR A 164 20.66 7.46 -32.39
C THR A 164 21.20 6.14 -31.82
N ASP A 165 20.48 5.08 -31.42
CA ASP A 165 19.16 4.51 -31.74
C ASP A 165 18.85 3.37 -30.73
N ALA A 166 17.60 2.92 -30.72
CA ALA A 166 17.01 1.60 -30.41
C ALA A 166 17.87 0.44 -29.83
N GLY A 167 17.32 -0.48 -29.04
CA GLY A 167 15.93 -0.89 -28.97
C GLY A 167 15.65 -1.94 -27.88
N ILE A 168 14.38 -1.99 -27.50
CA ILE A 168 13.81 -2.83 -26.45
C ILE A 168 13.18 -4.05 -27.16
N GLY A 169 13.80 -5.22 -27.02
CA GLY A 169 13.28 -6.48 -27.52
C GLY A 169 12.20 -7.03 -26.59
N THR A 170 10.93 -6.86 -26.96
CA THR A 170 9.78 -7.55 -26.37
C THR A 170 9.41 -8.71 -27.27
N ALA A 171 9.40 -9.94 -26.76
CA ALA A 171 8.75 -11.07 -27.41
C ALA A 171 7.96 -11.85 -26.36
N ALA A 172 6.64 -11.63 -26.40
CA ALA A 172 5.64 -12.49 -25.82
C ALA A 172 5.46 -13.72 -26.72
N ASP A 173 5.46 -14.91 -26.12
CA ASP A 173 5.05 -16.16 -26.76
C ASP A 173 3.80 -16.66 -26.03
N THR A 174 2.65 -16.54 -26.70
CA THR A 174 1.38 -17.12 -26.27
C THR A 174 0.79 -17.91 -27.43
N GLY A 175 1.28 -19.14 -27.63
CA GLY A 175 0.64 -20.16 -28.45
C GLY A 175 -0.45 -20.89 -27.68
N THR A 176 -1.69 -20.42 -27.80
CA THR A 176 -2.92 -21.15 -27.47
C THR A 176 -3.41 -21.84 -28.74
N ASP A 177 -3.52 -23.17 -28.74
CA ASP A 177 -4.31 -23.91 -29.74
C ASP A 177 -5.25 -24.89 -29.02
N ALA A 178 -6.54 -24.69 -29.28
CA ALA A 178 -7.65 -25.42 -28.71
C ALA A 178 -8.25 -26.33 -29.79
N GLY A 179 -7.89 -27.61 -29.74
CA GLY A 179 -8.52 -28.67 -30.54
C GLY A 179 -9.88 -29.07 -29.99
N THR A 180 -10.92 -28.85 -30.80
CA THR A 180 -12.33 -29.13 -30.56
C THR A 180 -12.70 -30.57 -30.94
N GLY A 181 -13.51 -31.25 -30.11
CA GLY A 181 -14.48 -32.26 -30.56
C GLY A 181 -14.53 -33.57 -29.76
N PRO A 182 -15.63 -33.87 -29.04
CA PRO A 182 -16.04 -35.24 -28.77
C PRO A 182 -17.15 -35.69 -29.74
N ASP A 183 -16.86 -36.78 -30.46
CA ASP A 183 -17.79 -37.56 -31.27
C ASP A 183 -18.94 -38.14 -30.41
N GLY A 184 -20.14 -38.12 -30.98
CA GLY A 184 -21.39 -38.56 -30.35
C GLY A 184 -21.55 -40.09 -30.25
N PRO A 185 -22.48 -40.57 -29.39
CA PRO A 185 -22.79 -41.99 -29.30
C PRO A 185 -23.76 -42.41 -30.41
N GLY A 186 -23.36 -43.45 -31.16
CA GLY A 186 -24.19 -44.14 -32.13
C GLY A 186 -25.32 -44.93 -31.47
N GLY A 187 -26.51 -44.87 -32.08
CA GLY A 187 -27.65 -45.69 -31.75
C GLY A 187 -27.57 -47.10 -32.35
N GLY A 188 -28.30 -48.02 -31.73
CA GLY A 188 -28.62 -49.35 -32.26
C GLY A 188 -29.94 -49.84 -31.65
N PRO A 189 -30.80 -50.50 -32.45
CA PRO A 189 -32.20 -50.79 -32.15
C PRO A 189 -32.43 -51.94 -31.15
#